data_AF-A0A815ZE29-F1
#
_entry.id   AF-A0A815ZE29-F1
#
_cell.length_a   1.000
_cell.length_b   1.000
_cell.length_c   1.000
_cell.angle_alpha   90.00
_cell.angle_beta   90.00
_cell.angle_gamma   90.00
#
_symmetry.space_group_name_H-M   'P 1'
#
loop_
_entity.id
_entity.type
_entity.pdbx_description
1 polymer ?
#
loop_
_entity_poly.entity_id
_entity_poly.type
_entity_poly.pdbx_seq_one_letter_code
_entity_poly.pdbx_strand_id
1 'polypeptide(L)'
;LVDHDDIKNELVKNHDALPTIIKTSIAKVDDPAPMQILYSMSFNQEALDGLKDDKDFLEHVKEQEKSDNQDVQIAAKGIYSTISLKN
;
A
#
# COMPACT_ATOMS: atom_id res chain seq x y z
N LEU A 1 2.59 -13.11 -17.64
CA LEU A 1 1.77 -13.11 -16.40
C LEU A 1 2.77 -13.02 -15.28
N VAL A 2 2.87 -11.86 -14.63
CA VAL A 2 3.72 -11.74 -13.44
C VAL A 2 2.94 -12.41 -12.33
N ASP A 3 3.49 -13.48 -11.77
CA ASP A 3 2.81 -14.27 -10.74
C ASP A 3 2.69 -13.41 -9.48
N HIS A 4 1.47 -13.23 -8.98
CA HIS A 4 1.21 -12.39 -7.82
C HIS A 4 1.93 -12.92 -6.57
N ASP A 5 2.23 -14.22 -6.54
CA ASP A 5 3.00 -14.87 -5.48
C ASP A 5 4.51 -14.60 -5.54
N ASP A 6 5.07 -14.35 -6.73
CA ASP A 6 6.49 -14.00 -6.88
C ASP A 6 6.76 -12.57 -6.39
N ILE A 7 5.87 -11.63 -6.73
CA ILE A 7 5.91 -10.27 -6.19
C ILE A 7 5.79 -10.33 -4.66
N LYS A 8 4.83 -11.09 -4.13
CA LYS A 8 4.66 -11.23 -2.68
C LYS A 8 5.90 -11.80 -1.99
N ASN A 9 6.58 -12.78 -2.59
CA ASN A 9 7.80 -13.38 -2.04
C ASN A 9 9.04 -12.47 -2.13
N GLU A 10 9.18 -11.68 -3.20
CA GLU A 10 10.24 -10.67 -3.32
C GLU A 10 10.05 -9.53 -2.31
N LEU A 11 8.79 -9.12 -2.08
CA LEU A 11 8.44 -8.03 -1.17
C LEU A 11 8.57 -8.39 0.31
N VAL A 12 8.33 -9.65 0.67
CA VAL A 12 8.54 -10.14 2.04
C VAL A 12 10.03 -10.32 2.36
N LYS A 13 10.88 -10.53 1.36
CA LYS A 13 12.33 -10.72 1.54
C LYS A 13 13.15 -9.43 1.47
N ASN A 14 12.68 -8.41 0.75
CA ASN A 14 13.39 -7.14 0.61
C ASN A 14 12.74 -6.05 1.48
N HIS A 15 13.37 -5.75 2.63
CA HIS A 15 13.11 -4.52 3.41
C HIS A 15 13.15 -3.25 2.53
N ASP A 16 13.92 -3.26 1.43
CA ASP A 16 14.07 -2.15 0.49
C ASP A 16 12.92 -1.99 -0.52
N ALA A 17 11.97 -2.94 -0.57
CA ALA A 17 10.92 -2.91 -1.59
C ALA A 17 9.76 -1.98 -1.21
N LEU A 18 9.47 -1.82 0.09
CA LEU A 18 8.42 -0.93 0.60
C LEU A 18 8.55 0.51 0.09
N PRO A 19 9.70 1.19 0.22
CA PRO A 19 9.90 2.53 -0.33
C PRO A 19 9.61 2.62 -1.83
N THR A 20 9.96 1.58 -2.59
CA THR A 20 9.75 1.52 -4.03
C THR A 20 8.27 1.37 -4.37
N ILE A 21 7.55 0.51 -3.65
CA ILE A 21 6.10 0.35 -3.85
C ILE A 21 5.37 1.64 -3.48
N ILE A 22 5.70 2.28 -2.35
CA ILE A 22 5.08 3.56 -1.93
C ILE A 22 5.24 4.60 -3.04
N LYS A 23 6.49 4.80 -3.52
CA LYS A 23 6.77 5.72 -4.63
C LYS A 23 5.98 5.37 -5.89
N THR A 24 5.85 4.09 -6.19
CA THR A 24 5.12 3.62 -7.38
C THR A 24 3.62 3.85 -7.25
N SER A 25 3.03 3.62 -6.06
CA SER A 25 1.63 3.93 -5.77
C SER A 25 1.36 5.42 -5.92
N ILE A 26 2.24 6.26 -5.38
CA ILE A 26 2.15 7.72 -5.53
C ILE A 26 2.20 8.13 -7.01
N ALA A 27 3.11 7.52 -7.79
CA ALA A 27 3.31 7.86 -9.20
C ALA A 27 2.25 7.29 -10.15
N LYS A 28 1.55 6.21 -9.79
CA LYS A 28 0.63 5.47 -10.65
C LYS A 28 -0.75 5.33 -10.02
N VAL A 29 -1.45 6.46 -9.93
CA VAL A 29 -2.81 6.55 -9.37
C VAL A 29 -3.82 5.66 -10.10
N ASP A 30 -3.64 5.43 -11.41
CA ASP A 30 -4.57 4.64 -12.23
C ASP A 30 -4.29 3.13 -12.18
N ASP A 31 -3.16 2.70 -11.58
CA ASP A 31 -2.79 1.29 -11.47
C ASP A 31 -3.14 0.77 -10.05
N PRO A 32 -4.10 -0.16 -9.92
CA PRO A 32 -4.48 -0.67 -8.60
C PRO A 32 -3.42 -1.58 -7.96
N ALA A 33 -2.50 -2.15 -8.74
CA ALA A 33 -1.62 -3.20 -8.24
C ALA A 33 -0.68 -2.74 -7.11
N PRO A 34 0.04 -1.60 -7.22
CA PRO A 34 0.86 -1.08 -6.13
C PRO A 34 0.07 -0.85 -4.83
N MET A 35 -1.17 -0.35 -4.95
CA MET A 35 -2.02 -0.04 -3.80
C MET A 35 -2.57 -1.29 -3.11
N GLN A 36 -2.94 -2.32 -3.89
CA GLN A 36 -3.34 -3.63 -3.38
C GLN A 36 -2.19 -4.37 -2.69
N ILE A 37 -0.97 -4.23 -3.21
CA ILE A 37 0.25 -4.76 -2.60
C ILE A 37 0.47 -4.09 -1.23
N LEU A 38 0.40 -2.75 -1.17
CA LEU A 38 0.53 -2.02 0.11
C LEU A 38 -0.55 -2.43 1.11
N TYR A 39 -1.77 -2.68 0.64
CA TYR A 39 -2.84 -3.15 1.52
C TYR A 39 -2.50 -4.51 2.13
N SER A 40 -2.06 -5.45 1.30
CA SER A 40 -1.60 -6.76 1.78
C SER A 40 -0.46 -6.63 2.79
N MET A 41 0.45 -5.69 2.59
CA MET A 41 1.58 -5.43 3.50
C MET A 41 1.17 -4.69 4.78
N SER A 42 0.11 -3.88 4.78
CA SER A 42 -0.37 -3.20 6.00
C SER A 42 -0.81 -4.17 7.10
N PHE A 43 -1.12 -5.43 6.76
CA PHE A 43 -1.35 -6.48 7.75
C PHE A 43 -0.07 -7.05 8.37
N ASN A 44 1.10 -6.79 7.78
CA ASN A 44 2.39 -7.08 8.37
C ASN A 44 2.79 -5.95 9.32
N GLN A 45 3.03 -6.29 10.59
CA GLN A 45 3.34 -5.34 11.66
C GLN A 45 4.57 -4.46 11.34
N GLU A 46 5.63 -5.05 10.78
CA GLU A 46 6.90 -4.39 10.51
C GLU A 46 6.79 -3.39 9.35
N ALA A 47 6.07 -3.78 8.29
CA ALA A 47 5.76 -2.90 7.17
C ALA A 47 4.89 -1.72 7.60
N LEU A 48 3.87 -1.98 8.43
CA LEU A 48 2.97 -0.96 8.92
C LEU A 48 3.67 0.08 9.80
N ASP A 49 4.62 -0.36 10.64
CA ASP A 49 5.43 0.56 11.45
C ASP A 49 6.29 1.49 10.58
N GLY A 50 6.74 1.04 9.40
CA GLY A 50 7.41 1.91 8.43
C GLY A 50 6.47 2.88 7.69
N LEU A 51 5.21 2.49 7.50
CA LEU A 51 4.23 3.28 6.73
C LEU A 51 3.53 4.37 7.56
N LYS A 52 3.33 4.15 8.85
CA LYS A 52 2.52 5.05 9.70
C LYS A 52 3.14 6.45 9.90
N ASP A 53 4.45 6.57 9.75
CA ASP A 53 5.18 7.82 9.95
C ASP A 53 5.36 8.62 8.63
N ASP A 54 4.99 8.04 7.49
CA ASP A 54 5.09 8.67 6.18
C ASP A 54 3.81 9.48 5.86
N LYS A 55 3.88 10.79 6.06
CA LYS A 55 2.75 11.70 5.86
C LYS A 55 2.27 11.77 4.41
N ASP A 56 3.20 11.77 3.46
CA ASP A 56 2.87 11.87 2.04
C ASP A 56 2.12 10.61 1.59
N PHE A 57 2.55 9.44 2.09
CA PHE A 57 1.84 8.20 1.89
C PHE A 57 0.41 8.23 2.48
N LEU A 58 0.24 8.70 3.72
CA LEU A 58 -1.09 8.76 4.35
C LEU A 58 -2.05 9.70 3.62
N GLU A 59 -1.56 10.85 3.15
CA GLU A 59 -2.35 11.76 2.32
C GLU A 59 -2.74 11.09 1.01
N HIS A 60 -1.78 10.43 0.35
CA HIS A 60 -2.03 9.71 -0.89
C HIS A 60 -3.08 8.59 -0.71
N VAL A 61 -2.99 7.77 0.35
CA VAL A 61 -4.00 6.73 0.64
C VAL A 61 -5.38 7.36 0.79
N LYS A 62 -5.50 8.48 1.50
CA LYS A 62 -6.76 9.20 1.67
C LYS A 62 -7.32 9.78 0.38
N GLU A 63 -6.45 10.17 -0.56
CA GLU A 63 -6.85 10.55 -1.91
C GLU A 63 -7.34 9.35 -2.73
N GLN A 64 -6.64 8.21 -2.64
CA GLN A 64 -7.03 6.97 -3.28
C GLN A 64 -8.39 6.44 -2.79
N GLU A 65 -8.78 6.70 -1.55
CA GLU A 65 -10.14 6.39 -1.06
C GLU A 65 -11.26 7.11 -1.84
N LYS A 66 -10.93 8.22 -2.51
CA LYS A 66 -11.85 9.02 -3.33
C LYS A 66 -11.71 8.74 -4.84
N SER A 67 -10.81 7.85 -5.24
CA SER A 67 -10.61 7.45 -6.64
C SER A 67 -11.88 6.79 -7.20
N ASP A 68 -12.16 6.92 -8.50
CA ASP A 68 -13.31 6.22 -9.13
C ASP A 68 -13.07 4.72 -9.32
N ASN A 69 -11.85 4.23 -9.06
CA ASN A 69 -11.52 2.80 -9.14
C ASN A 69 -11.91 2.08 -7.84
N GLN A 70 -12.91 1.20 -7.92
CA GLN A 70 -13.44 0.49 -6.75
C GLN A 70 -12.39 -0.36 -6.02
N ASP A 71 -11.48 -1.01 -6.75
CA ASP A 71 -10.45 -1.86 -6.13
C ASP A 71 -9.43 -1.00 -5.37
N VAL A 72 -9.07 0.16 -5.94
CA VAL A 72 -8.19 1.15 -5.29
C VAL A 72 -8.85 1.70 -4.03
N GLN A 73 -10.13 2.06 -4.08
CA GLN A 73 -10.86 2.54 -2.90
C GLN A 73 -10.89 1.50 -1.78
N ILE A 74 -11.13 0.22 -2.10
CA ILE A 74 -11.18 -0.85 -1.11
C ILE A 74 -9.82 -1.03 -0.44
N ALA A 75 -8.75 -1.10 -1.23
CA ALA A 75 -7.38 -1.21 -0.72
C ALA A 75 -7.00 -0.02 0.17
N ALA A 76 -7.30 1.20 -0.29
CA ALA A 76 -7.01 2.43 0.45
C ALA A 76 -7.75 2.50 1.79
N LYS A 77 -9.07 2.23 1.80
CA LYS A 77 -9.88 2.18 3.04
C LYS A 77 -9.35 1.15 4.02
N GLY A 78 -8.95 0.00 3.51
CA GLY A 78 -8.37 -1.07 4.31
C GLY A 78 -7.06 -0.67 4.98
N ILE A 79 -6.15 -0.01 4.25
CA ILE A 79 -4.89 0.51 4.81
C ILE A 79 -5.16 1.59 5.85
N TYR A 80 -5.96 2.60 5.49
CA TYR A 80 -6.24 3.73 6.36
C TYR A 80 -6.90 3.28 7.67
N SER A 81 -7.86 2.36 7.60
CA SER A 81 -8.49 1.76 8.77
C SER A 81 -7.47 0.98 9.62
N THR A 82 -6.55 0.24 9.00
CA THR A 82 -5.53 -0.55 9.72
C THR A 82 -4.54 0.35 10.46
N ILE A 83 -4.10 1.43 9.84
CA ILE A 83 -3.20 2.41 10.45
C ILE A 83 -3.92 3.17 11.57
N SER A 84 -5.16 3.60 11.34
CA SER A 84 -5.93 4.38 12.33
C SER A 84 -6.29 3.58 13.58
N LEU A 85 -6.40 2.25 13.52
CA LEU A 85 -6.68 1.40 14.69
C LEU A 85 -5.49 1.25 15.66
N LYS A 86 -4.27 1.60 15.23
CA LYS A 86 -3.06 1.48 16.04
C LYS A 86 -2.60 2.78 16.71
N ASN A 87 -3.22 3.92 16.37
CA ASN A 87 -3.02 5.22 17.02
C ASN A 87 -4.12 5.48 18.05
#